data_AF-A0A1G3CEE2-F1
#
_entry.id   AF-A0A1G3CEE2-F1
#
_cell.length_a   1.000
_cell.length_b   1.000
_cell.length_c   1.000
_cell.angle_alpha   90.00
_cell.angle_beta   90.00
_cell.angle_gamma   90.00
#
_symmetry.space_group_name_H-M   'P 1'
#
loop_
_entity.id
_entity.type
_entity.pdbx_description
1 polymer ?
#
loop_
_entity_poly.entity_id
_entity_poly.type
_entity_poly.pdbx_seq_one_letter_code
_entity_poly.pdbx_strand_id
1 'polypeptide(L)'
;MLFKTPKIPAIFTSQILQRYLVREWFRTFLPSFVCFEFLIFLGFAIQLLHKGLDIVALRALIPHLFIQASPFSIPSALLTATAMAYGRMSADHEIIAIQASGVHIHKIITPILVIGVVFSIITLALSAEVLPRSCYKIILLQERAINNVLAGSLASFQKKIDLYPYQIYIGSVEDNVNKDIVVIEYANDYVTDVILAEEGTIKMDEFENKILLTLHRGEFIKPNYKKSGEIPRVGVFNETTFEISLKEKERESSAKYMTVFQLYKCNSEINEELSDITKTPSNSKKDTDALSKELGEYKQALSSLSRKREKFTTDLKRSNENLARQKSKIEGLKNERTIARNYILVANENLIQVKRENKSGSSIEDTGRKIMQIKETIEKEKQRIYSIEQKIANAMKVQSDELENIDSLTRTLSEINAQREALLNKSSAVETDLKIAKKEKLIRKNEISIHKRISQALSCITFVLIGIPLGIKLRSGHLMIGFGASFLVILFLYYPLVATGIVLAENSVMPVVPAIWGANIILFVGGMFIFRKLYTT
;
A
#
# COMPACT_ATOMS: atom_id res chain seq x y z
N MET A 1 -18.72 -7.88 -68.43
CA MET A 1 -17.87 -7.90 -67.21
C MET A 1 -18.50 -8.87 -66.21
N LEU A 2 -17.97 -10.09 -66.15
CA LEU A 2 -18.40 -11.13 -65.20
C LEU A 2 -17.70 -10.92 -63.86
N PHE A 3 -18.45 -10.47 -62.84
CA PHE A 3 -17.95 -10.45 -61.46
C PHE A 3 -17.80 -11.88 -60.95
N LYS A 4 -16.57 -12.38 -61.05
CA LYS A 4 -16.11 -13.62 -60.43
C LYS A 4 -16.09 -13.40 -58.92
N THR A 5 -17.08 -13.92 -58.20
CA THR A 5 -17.08 -13.95 -56.74
C THR A 5 -15.84 -14.71 -56.24
N PRO A 6 -15.17 -14.24 -55.18
CA PRO A 6 -13.99 -14.91 -54.66
C PRO A 6 -14.41 -16.27 -54.08
N LYS A 7 -13.83 -17.35 -54.63
CA LYS A 7 -13.96 -18.70 -54.06
C LYS A 7 -13.32 -18.68 -52.67
N ILE A 8 -14.15 -18.65 -51.62
CA ILE A 8 -13.76 -18.96 -50.25
C ILE A 8 -13.05 -20.32 -50.27
N PRO A 9 -11.89 -20.49 -49.60
CA PRO A 9 -11.07 -21.69 -49.71
C PRO A 9 -11.87 -22.94 -49.33
N ALA A 10 -11.66 -24.00 -50.11
CA ALA A 10 -12.33 -25.30 -50.04
C ALA A 10 -11.96 -26.11 -48.77
N ILE A 11 -12.16 -25.54 -47.59
CA ILE A 11 -11.94 -26.19 -46.28
C ILE A 11 -13.19 -27.02 -45.86
N PHE A 12 -14.33 -26.76 -46.49
CA PHE A 12 -15.65 -27.34 -46.14
C PHE A 12 -16.23 -28.28 -47.21
N THR A 13 -15.41 -29.00 -47.99
CA THR A 13 -15.89 -29.88 -49.08
C THR A 13 -16.65 -31.13 -48.58
N SER A 14 -16.62 -31.47 -47.29
CA SER A 14 -17.43 -32.55 -46.70
C SER A 14 -18.30 -32.03 -45.56
N GLN A 15 -19.32 -31.24 -45.89
CA GLN A 15 -20.21 -30.62 -44.89
C GLN A 15 -20.90 -31.64 -43.98
N ILE A 16 -21.16 -32.86 -44.47
CA ILE A 16 -21.86 -33.91 -43.69
C ILE A 16 -20.97 -34.43 -42.55
N LEU A 17 -19.72 -34.83 -42.86
CA LEU A 17 -18.77 -35.32 -41.86
C LEU A 17 -18.46 -34.26 -40.80
N GLN A 18 -18.24 -33.02 -41.22
CA GLN A 18 -17.93 -31.93 -40.28
C GLN A 18 -19.13 -31.63 -39.36
N ARG A 19 -20.36 -31.62 -39.88
CA ARG A 19 -21.57 -31.46 -39.06
C ARG A 19 -21.76 -32.61 -38.08
N TYR A 20 -21.47 -33.85 -38.51
CA TYR A 20 -21.50 -35.01 -37.63
C TYR A 20 -20.50 -34.87 -36.48
N LEU A 21 -19.23 -34.56 -36.78
CA LEU A 21 -18.17 -34.35 -35.79
C LEU A 21 -18.52 -33.27 -34.77
N VAL A 22 -19.02 -32.13 -35.24
CA VAL A 22 -19.42 -31.02 -34.36
C VAL A 22 -20.62 -31.41 -33.49
N ARG A 23 -21.61 -32.12 -34.04
CA ARG A 23 -22.76 -32.59 -33.28
C ARG A 23 -22.37 -33.59 -32.19
N GLU A 24 -21.49 -34.54 -32.51
CA GLU A 24 -21.03 -35.53 -31.55
C GLU A 24 -20.14 -34.90 -30.47
N TRP A 25 -19.30 -33.93 -30.86
CA TRP A 25 -18.53 -33.14 -29.92
C TRP A 25 -19.43 -32.32 -28.97
N PHE A 26 -20.46 -31.64 -29.47
CA PHE A 26 -21.37 -30.85 -28.61
C PHE A 26 -22.14 -31.72 -27.59
N ARG A 27 -22.48 -32.96 -27.95
CA ARG A 27 -23.11 -33.93 -27.04
C ARG A 27 -22.22 -34.30 -25.85
N THR A 28 -20.91 -34.27 -26.03
CA THR A 28 -19.94 -34.52 -24.94
C THR A 28 -19.51 -33.23 -24.23
N PHE A 29 -19.50 -32.10 -24.94
CA PHE A 29 -19.14 -30.79 -24.39
C PHE A 29 -20.14 -30.27 -23.36
N LEU A 30 -21.43 -30.24 -23.65
CA LEU A 30 -22.43 -29.69 -22.73
C LEU A 30 -22.40 -30.33 -21.34
N PRO A 31 -22.46 -31.67 -21.18
CA PRO A 31 -22.38 -32.27 -19.85
C PRO A 31 -21.02 -32.04 -19.18
N SER A 32 -19.92 -32.04 -19.94
CA SER A 32 -18.58 -31.75 -19.41
C SER A 32 -18.51 -30.31 -18.87
N PHE A 33 -19.03 -29.35 -19.62
CA PHE A 33 -19.09 -27.94 -19.24
C PHE A 33 -19.92 -27.74 -17.98
N VAL A 34 -21.13 -28.31 -17.91
CA VAL A 34 -21.96 -28.23 -16.70
C VAL A 34 -21.26 -28.83 -15.49
N CYS A 35 -20.58 -29.97 -15.66
CA CYS A 35 -19.83 -30.62 -14.58
C CYS A 35 -18.68 -29.73 -14.07
N PHE A 36 -17.80 -29.26 -14.95
CA PHE A 36 -16.68 -28.40 -14.55
C PHE A 36 -17.13 -27.04 -14.01
N GLU A 37 -18.16 -26.45 -14.61
CA GLU A 37 -18.74 -25.19 -14.13
C GLU A 37 -19.28 -25.34 -12.70
N PHE A 38 -20.04 -26.40 -12.44
CA PHE A 38 -20.57 -26.69 -11.11
C PHE A 38 -19.46 -26.96 -10.08
N LEU A 39 -18.45 -27.76 -10.43
CA LEU A 39 -17.31 -28.06 -9.55
C LEU A 39 -16.54 -26.79 -9.15
N ILE A 40 -16.25 -25.92 -10.11
CA ILE A 40 -15.50 -24.69 -9.87
C ILE A 40 -16.37 -23.65 -9.15
N PHE A 41 -17.65 -23.55 -9.53
CA PHE A 41 -18.65 -22.75 -8.82
C PHE A 41 -18.70 -23.11 -7.34
N LEU A 42 -18.76 -24.40 -7.00
CA LEU A 42 -18.79 -24.87 -5.61
C LEU A 42 -17.52 -24.43 -4.87
N GLY A 43 -16.35 -24.52 -5.51
CA GLY A 43 -15.09 -24.02 -4.95
C GLY A 43 -15.14 -22.53 -4.60
N PHE A 44 -15.63 -21.70 -5.51
CA PHE A 44 -15.76 -20.25 -5.26
C PHE A 44 -16.87 -19.91 -4.25
N ALA A 45 -17.98 -20.64 -4.26
CA ALA A 45 -19.05 -20.48 -3.28
C ALA A 45 -18.55 -20.81 -1.86
N ILE A 46 -17.84 -21.93 -1.69
CA ILE A 46 -17.20 -22.31 -0.42
C ILE A 46 -16.18 -21.25 -0.01
N GLN A 47 -15.40 -20.70 -0.95
CA GLN A 47 -14.45 -19.62 -0.64
C GLN A 47 -15.15 -18.37 -0.10
N LEU A 48 -16.31 -17.97 -0.66
CA LEU A 48 -17.09 -16.83 -0.17
C LEU A 48 -17.77 -17.12 1.18
N LEU A 49 -18.24 -18.34 1.41
CA LEU A 49 -18.79 -18.75 2.71
C LEU A 49 -17.72 -18.67 3.81
N HIS A 50 -16.48 -19.10 3.51
CA HIS A 50 -15.35 -18.94 4.43
C HIS A 50 -15.01 -17.47 4.72
N LYS A 51 -15.40 -16.52 3.85
CA LYS A 51 -15.28 -15.08 4.10
C LYS A 51 -16.37 -14.52 5.03
N GLY A 52 -17.23 -15.38 5.58
CA GLY A 52 -18.31 -15.00 6.49
C GLY A 52 -19.57 -14.49 5.78
N LEU A 53 -19.72 -14.77 4.48
CA LEU A 53 -20.93 -14.38 3.76
C LEU A 53 -22.07 -15.35 4.06
N ASP A 54 -23.24 -14.83 4.44
CA ASP A 54 -24.44 -15.63 4.64
C ASP A 54 -24.99 -16.23 3.33
N ILE A 55 -25.66 -17.38 3.43
CA ILE A 55 -26.25 -18.14 2.31
C ILE A 55 -27.29 -17.30 1.56
N VAL A 56 -28.03 -16.43 2.26
CA VAL A 56 -29.03 -15.55 1.64
C VAL A 56 -28.34 -14.51 0.73
N ALA A 57 -27.23 -13.94 1.17
CA ALA A 57 -26.44 -13.01 0.36
C ALA A 57 -25.76 -13.72 -0.83
N LEU A 58 -25.36 -14.98 -0.65
CA LEU A 58 -24.79 -15.81 -1.72
C LEU A 58 -25.74 -15.94 -2.92
N ARG A 59 -27.07 -16.00 -2.71
CA ARG A 59 -28.07 -16.09 -3.79
C ARG A 59 -27.91 -14.98 -4.83
N ALA A 60 -27.66 -13.75 -4.40
CA ALA A 60 -27.48 -12.61 -5.30
C ALA A 60 -26.14 -12.66 -6.07
N LEU A 61 -25.17 -13.43 -5.56
CA LEU A 61 -23.84 -13.58 -6.15
C LEU A 61 -23.75 -14.74 -7.14
N ILE A 62 -24.70 -15.68 -7.14
CA ILE A 62 -24.69 -16.87 -8.01
C ILE A 62 -24.34 -16.52 -9.47
N PRO A 63 -24.99 -15.53 -10.15
CA PRO A 63 -24.66 -15.21 -11.53
C PRO A 63 -23.21 -14.73 -11.72
N HIS A 64 -22.68 -14.02 -10.73
CA HIS A 64 -21.31 -13.50 -10.76
C HIS A 64 -20.28 -14.60 -10.51
N LEU A 65 -20.63 -15.62 -9.71
CA LEU A 65 -19.83 -16.81 -9.49
C LEU A 65 -19.71 -17.69 -10.73
N PHE A 66 -20.80 -17.85 -11.49
CA PHE A 66 -20.75 -18.52 -12.80
C PHE A 66 -19.78 -17.78 -13.75
N ILE A 67 -19.90 -16.46 -13.87
CA ILE A 67 -18.97 -15.66 -14.68
C ILE A 67 -17.51 -15.82 -14.20
N GLN A 68 -17.30 -16.00 -12.89
CA GLN A 68 -15.97 -16.24 -12.32
C GLN A 68 -15.43 -17.64 -12.62
N ALA A 69 -16.29 -18.66 -12.70
CA ALA A 69 -15.92 -20.04 -13.02
C ALA A 69 -15.64 -20.26 -14.51
N SER A 70 -16.39 -19.59 -15.39
CA SER A 70 -16.39 -19.80 -16.83
C SER A 70 -14.98 -19.79 -17.48
N PRO A 71 -14.06 -18.86 -17.16
CA PRO A 71 -12.73 -18.86 -17.77
C PRO A 71 -11.87 -20.10 -17.45
N PHE A 72 -12.22 -20.85 -16.40
CA PHE A 72 -11.52 -22.07 -15.98
C PHE A 72 -12.25 -23.33 -16.47
N SER A 73 -13.59 -23.32 -16.45
CA SER A 73 -14.40 -24.46 -16.86
C SER A 73 -14.41 -24.68 -18.37
N ILE A 74 -14.41 -23.60 -19.18
CA ILE A 74 -14.47 -23.70 -20.65
C ILE A 74 -13.27 -24.48 -21.21
N PRO A 75 -12.00 -24.12 -20.90
CA PRO A 75 -10.85 -24.92 -21.34
C PRO A 75 -10.96 -26.37 -20.87
N SER A 76 -11.21 -26.61 -19.58
CA SER A 76 -11.32 -27.95 -19.00
C SER A 76 -12.38 -28.81 -19.70
N ALA A 77 -13.54 -28.22 -20.01
CA ALA A 77 -14.60 -28.89 -20.76
C ALA A 77 -14.20 -29.18 -22.22
N LEU A 78 -13.47 -28.28 -22.88
CA LEU A 78 -12.94 -28.51 -24.24
C LEU A 78 -12.00 -29.71 -24.29
N LEU A 79 -11.04 -29.81 -23.37
CA LEU A 79 -10.13 -30.97 -23.32
C LEU A 79 -10.91 -32.27 -23.13
N THR A 80 -11.82 -32.30 -22.16
CA THR A 80 -12.59 -33.52 -21.86
C THR A 80 -13.52 -33.90 -22.99
N ALA A 81 -14.23 -32.93 -23.59
CA ALA A 81 -15.12 -33.17 -24.72
C ALA A 81 -14.37 -33.66 -25.95
N THR A 82 -13.21 -33.07 -26.25
CA THR A 82 -12.39 -33.52 -27.38
C THR A 82 -11.81 -34.91 -27.13
N ALA A 83 -11.22 -35.17 -25.95
CA ALA A 83 -10.71 -36.50 -25.61
C ALA A 83 -11.80 -37.56 -25.67
N MET A 84 -13.01 -37.26 -25.18
CA MET A 84 -14.11 -38.21 -25.17
C MET A 84 -14.70 -38.44 -26.57
N ALA A 85 -14.98 -37.38 -27.34
CA ALA A 85 -15.56 -37.51 -28.68
C ALA A 85 -14.64 -38.33 -29.59
N TYR A 86 -13.35 -37.99 -29.63
CA TYR A 86 -12.37 -38.73 -30.44
C TYR A 86 -12.05 -40.11 -29.87
N GLY A 87 -12.09 -40.28 -28.54
CA GLY A 87 -11.92 -41.59 -27.91
C GLY A 87 -13.02 -42.56 -28.27
N ARG A 88 -14.28 -42.12 -28.24
CA ARG A 88 -15.44 -42.93 -28.65
C ARG A 88 -15.39 -43.25 -30.14
N MET A 89 -15.19 -42.26 -31.00
CA MET A 89 -15.08 -42.49 -32.45
C MET A 89 -13.89 -43.41 -32.81
N SER A 90 -12.82 -43.40 -32.01
CA SER A 90 -11.71 -44.33 -32.20
C SER A 90 -12.03 -45.74 -31.70
N ALA A 91 -12.78 -45.88 -30.60
CA ALA A 91 -13.20 -47.17 -30.05
C ALA A 91 -14.23 -47.86 -30.98
N ASP A 92 -15.14 -47.06 -31.53
CA ASP A 92 -16.16 -47.51 -32.49
C ASP A 92 -15.58 -47.68 -33.92
N HIS A 93 -14.26 -47.57 -34.07
CA HIS A 93 -13.52 -47.69 -35.34
C HIS A 93 -13.95 -46.72 -36.45
N GLU A 94 -14.76 -45.69 -36.13
CA GLU A 94 -15.23 -44.69 -37.10
C GLU A 94 -14.07 -43.90 -37.72
N ILE A 95 -13.07 -43.52 -36.91
CA ILE A 95 -11.89 -42.78 -37.40
C ILE A 95 -11.12 -43.60 -38.44
N ILE A 96 -10.94 -44.90 -38.19
CA ILE A 96 -10.23 -45.81 -39.08
C ILE A 96 -11.04 -45.99 -40.37
N ALA A 97 -12.36 -46.16 -40.28
CA ALA A 97 -13.23 -46.27 -41.45
C ALA A 97 -13.21 -44.99 -42.33
N ILE A 98 -13.19 -43.81 -41.70
CA ILE A 98 -13.06 -42.52 -42.41
C ILE A 98 -11.70 -42.44 -43.13
N GLN A 99 -10.61 -42.82 -42.46
CA GLN A 99 -9.28 -42.84 -43.07
C GLN A 99 -9.16 -43.86 -44.21
N ALA A 100 -9.75 -45.05 -44.06
CA ALA A 100 -9.80 -46.08 -45.10
C ALA A 100 -10.57 -45.64 -46.34
N SER A 101 -11.52 -44.71 -46.18
CA SER A 101 -12.26 -44.07 -47.29
C SER A 101 -11.45 -42.98 -48.02
N GLY A 102 -10.15 -42.84 -47.71
CA GLY A 102 -9.26 -41.85 -48.32
C GLY A 102 -9.38 -40.44 -47.74
N VAL A 103 -10.11 -40.25 -46.63
CA VAL A 103 -10.26 -38.93 -45.99
C VAL A 103 -9.06 -38.68 -45.09
N HIS A 104 -8.25 -37.67 -45.44
CA HIS A 104 -7.15 -37.24 -44.58
C HIS A 104 -7.63 -36.81 -43.19
N ILE A 105 -6.90 -37.25 -42.16
CA ILE A 105 -7.13 -36.96 -40.73
C ILE A 105 -7.23 -35.45 -40.41
N HIS A 106 -6.58 -34.57 -41.19
CA HIS A 106 -6.73 -33.11 -41.06
C HIS A 106 -8.19 -32.64 -41.21
N LYS A 107 -9.01 -33.29 -42.05
CA LYS A 107 -10.42 -32.94 -42.23
C LYS A 107 -11.28 -33.29 -41.01
N ILE A 108 -10.86 -34.29 -40.23
CA ILE A 108 -11.51 -34.69 -38.98
C ILE A 108 -11.17 -33.65 -37.89
N ILE A 109 -9.91 -33.20 -37.84
CA ILE A 109 -9.37 -32.39 -36.74
C ILE A 109 -9.69 -30.88 -36.88
N THR A 110 -9.62 -30.35 -38.09
CA THR A 110 -9.83 -28.91 -38.37
C THR A 110 -11.11 -28.32 -37.78
N PRO A 111 -12.32 -28.92 -37.90
CA PRO A 111 -13.55 -28.31 -37.37
C PRO A 111 -13.51 -28.10 -35.85
N ILE A 112 -12.91 -29.03 -35.12
CA ILE A 112 -12.81 -28.94 -33.67
C ILE A 112 -11.71 -27.96 -33.25
N LEU A 113 -10.63 -27.85 -34.02
CA LEU A 113 -9.60 -26.83 -33.81
C LEU A 113 -10.17 -25.42 -34.01
N VAL A 114 -11.01 -25.21 -35.03
CA VAL A 114 -11.73 -23.94 -35.24
C VAL A 114 -12.65 -23.63 -34.05
N ILE A 115 -13.36 -24.62 -33.52
CA ILE A 115 -14.16 -24.46 -32.29
C ILE A 115 -13.27 -24.02 -31.12
N GLY A 116 -12.08 -24.59 -30.95
CA GLY A 116 -11.11 -24.17 -29.94
C GLY A 116 -10.72 -22.70 -30.04
N VAL A 117 -10.51 -22.18 -31.27
CA VAL A 117 -10.24 -20.75 -31.50
C VAL A 117 -11.46 -19.90 -31.16
N VAL A 118 -12.67 -20.31 -31.55
CA VAL A 118 -13.91 -19.59 -31.23
C VAL A 118 -14.12 -19.50 -29.72
N PHE A 119 -13.98 -20.60 -28.99
CA PHE A 119 -14.09 -20.59 -27.52
C PHE A 119 -12.94 -19.83 -26.85
N SER A 120 -11.76 -19.76 -27.46
CA SER A 120 -10.67 -18.91 -26.97
C SER A 120 -11.07 -17.43 -27.01
N ILE A 121 -11.67 -16.97 -28.10
CA ILE A 121 -12.16 -15.59 -28.23
C ILE A 121 -13.28 -15.31 -27.21
N ILE A 122 -14.23 -16.25 -27.05
CA ILE A 122 -15.30 -16.13 -26.04
C ILE A 122 -14.71 -16.03 -24.62
N THR A 123 -13.74 -16.88 -24.31
CA THR A 123 -13.07 -16.91 -23.00
C THR A 123 -12.26 -15.64 -22.76
N LEU A 124 -11.64 -15.08 -23.81
CA LEU A 124 -10.95 -13.81 -23.74
C LEU A 124 -11.92 -12.66 -23.43
N ALA A 125 -13.07 -12.60 -24.12
CA ALA A 125 -14.08 -11.57 -23.85
C ALA A 125 -14.62 -11.68 -22.40
N LEU A 126 -14.90 -12.90 -21.94
CA LEU A 126 -15.33 -13.15 -20.56
C LEU A 126 -14.27 -12.72 -19.54
N SER A 127 -13.01 -13.10 -19.73
CA SER A 127 -11.93 -12.81 -18.78
C SER A 127 -11.44 -11.36 -18.83
N ALA A 128 -11.48 -10.71 -20.00
CA ALA A 128 -10.95 -9.36 -20.19
C ALA A 128 -11.93 -8.26 -19.78
N GLU A 129 -13.23 -8.46 -20.01
CA GLU A 129 -14.27 -7.43 -19.80
C GLU A 129 -15.31 -7.80 -18.74
N VAL A 130 -15.88 -9.00 -18.83
CA VAL A 130 -17.04 -9.38 -18.01
C VAL A 130 -16.61 -9.74 -16.59
N LEU A 131 -15.53 -10.50 -16.45
CA LEU A 131 -15.00 -10.97 -15.17
C LEU A 131 -14.64 -9.81 -14.22
N PRO A 132 -13.86 -8.78 -14.63
CA PRO A 132 -13.49 -7.69 -13.73
C PRO A 132 -14.71 -6.90 -13.24
N ARG A 133 -15.69 -6.67 -14.12
CA ARG A 133 -16.97 -6.03 -13.78
C ARG A 133 -17.76 -6.85 -12.76
N SER A 134 -17.77 -8.18 -12.92
CA SER A 134 -18.43 -9.08 -11.97
C SER A 134 -17.72 -9.10 -10.61
N CYS A 135 -16.39 -9.16 -10.60
CA CYS A 135 -15.62 -9.09 -9.36
C CYS A 135 -15.84 -7.78 -8.59
N TYR A 136 -15.96 -6.65 -9.29
CA TYR A 136 -16.29 -5.36 -8.68
C TYR A 136 -17.67 -5.40 -8.00
N LYS A 137 -18.69 -5.95 -8.68
CA LYS A 137 -20.04 -6.11 -8.11
C LYS A 137 -20.08 -7.05 -6.90
N ILE A 138 -19.29 -8.14 -6.92
CA ILE A 138 -19.20 -9.07 -5.77
C ILE A 138 -18.78 -8.30 -4.51
N ILE A 139 -17.77 -7.44 -4.61
CA ILE A 139 -17.28 -6.68 -3.45
C ILE A 139 -18.28 -5.66 -2.97
N LEU A 140 -18.92 -4.94 -3.89
CA LEU A 140 -19.95 -3.98 -3.53
C LEU A 140 -21.14 -4.65 -2.82
N LEU A 141 -21.49 -5.86 -3.23
CA LEU A 141 -22.53 -6.65 -2.58
C LEU A 141 -22.05 -7.28 -1.25
N GLN A 142 -20.78 -7.65 -1.13
CA GLN A 142 -20.19 -8.05 0.15
C GLN A 142 -20.18 -6.89 1.13
N GLU A 143 -19.78 -5.69 0.69
CA GLU A 143 -19.81 -4.47 1.49
C GLU A 143 -21.24 -4.16 1.96
N ARG A 144 -22.23 -4.29 1.07
CA ARG A 144 -23.65 -4.18 1.46
C ARG A 144 -24.11 -5.27 2.41
N ALA A 145 -23.68 -6.52 2.23
CA ALA A 145 -24.05 -7.62 3.12
C ALA A 145 -23.47 -7.43 4.52
N ILE A 146 -22.20 -7.01 4.60
CA ILE A 146 -21.54 -6.63 5.84
C ILE A 146 -22.28 -5.45 6.46
N ASN A 147 -22.52 -4.38 5.70
CA ASN A 147 -23.26 -3.22 6.18
C ASN A 147 -24.69 -3.54 6.60
N ASN A 148 -25.37 -4.52 5.99
CA ASN A 148 -26.75 -4.88 6.36
C ASN A 148 -26.81 -5.79 7.60
N VAL A 149 -25.89 -6.75 7.71
CA VAL A 149 -25.73 -7.57 8.93
C VAL A 149 -25.35 -6.68 10.10
N LEU A 150 -24.43 -5.74 9.87
CA LEU A 150 -24.06 -4.74 10.84
C LEU A 150 -25.17 -3.72 11.06
N ALA A 151 -25.90 -3.25 10.04
CA ALA A 151 -27.01 -2.30 10.20
C ALA A 151 -28.16 -2.84 11.06
N GLY A 152 -28.36 -4.16 11.09
CA GLY A 152 -29.27 -4.78 12.07
C GLY A 152 -28.85 -4.53 13.53
N SER A 153 -27.55 -4.37 13.78
CA SER A 153 -26.93 -4.00 15.06
C SER A 153 -26.54 -2.51 15.17
N LEU A 154 -26.42 -1.80 14.05
CA LEU A 154 -25.86 -0.44 13.90
C LEU A 154 -26.90 0.60 13.47
N ALA A 155 -28.19 0.27 13.43
CA ALA A 155 -29.26 1.20 13.04
C ALA A 155 -29.39 2.45 13.97
N SER A 156 -28.74 2.44 15.14
CA SER A 156 -28.69 3.56 16.09
C SER A 156 -27.55 4.56 15.81
N PHE A 157 -26.66 4.30 14.86
CA PHE A 157 -25.42 5.06 14.69
C PHE A 157 -25.60 6.28 13.79
N GLN A 158 -25.35 7.47 14.31
CA GLN A 158 -25.58 8.75 13.61
C GLN A 158 -24.47 9.12 12.63
N LYS A 159 -23.23 8.62 12.82
CA LYS A 159 -22.07 9.07 12.02
C LYS A 159 -21.19 7.90 11.58
N LYS A 160 -20.87 7.88 10.28
CA LYS A 160 -19.92 6.94 9.66
C LYS A 160 -18.68 7.69 9.19
N ILE A 161 -17.50 7.15 9.51
CA ILE A 161 -16.20 7.66 9.06
C ILE A 161 -15.45 6.52 8.35
N ASP A 162 -15.20 6.69 7.05
CA ASP A 162 -14.44 5.74 6.23
C ASP A 162 -12.95 6.14 6.20
N LEU A 163 -12.07 5.35 6.82
CA LEU A 163 -10.63 5.61 6.96
C LEU A 163 -9.82 4.33 6.66
N TYR A 164 -9.64 3.95 5.39
CA TYR A 164 -9.00 2.67 5.01
C TYR A 164 -7.64 2.43 5.71
N PRO A 165 -7.39 1.26 6.34
CA PRO A 165 -8.19 0.03 6.34
C PRO A 165 -9.34 -0.02 7.35
N TYR A 166 -9.63 1.04 8.10
CA TYR A 166 -10.63 1.09 9.15
C TYR A 166 -11.96 1.71 8.67
N GLN A 167 -13.09 1.16 9.10
CA GLN A 167 -14.38 1.84 9.08
C GLN A 167 -14.84 2.07 10.51
N ILE A 168 -15.14 3.32 10.85
CA ILE A 168 -15.54 3.71 12.20
C ILE A 168 -17.00 4.16 12.15
N TYR A 169 -17.82 3.53 12.97
CA TYR A 169 -19.22 3.88 13.21
C TYR A 169 -19.34 4.50 14.60
N ILE A 170 -20.03 5.63 14.72
CA ILE A 170 -20.26 6.36 15.97
C ILE A 170 -21.78 6.47 16.22
N GLY A 171 -22.19 6.02 17.40
CA GLY A 171 -23.56 6.05 17.92
C GLY A 171 -24.08 7.47 18.08
N SER A 172 -23.58 8.14 19.11
CA SER A 172 -23.90 9.52 19.47
C SER A 172 -22.64 10.30 19.88
N VAL A 173 -22.74 11.62 19.90
CA VAL A 173 -21.65 12.50 20.36
C VAL A 173 -22.20 13.39 21.47
N GLU A 174 -21.70 13.20 22.69
CA GLU A 174 -22.05 13.99 23.87
C GLU A 174 -20.78 14.62 24.44
N ASP A 175 -20.77 15.94 24.64
CA ASP A 175 -19.64 16.68 25.25
C ASP A 175 -18.25 16.34 24.66
N ASN A 176 -18.18 16.24 23.33
CA ASN A 176 -16.95 15.93 22.57
C ASN A 176 -16.39 14.52 22.81
N VAL A 177 -17.18 13.63 23.43
CA VAL A 177 -16.92 12.20 23.59
C VAL A 177 -17.87 11.43 22.67
N ASN A 178 -17.32 10.54 21.85
CA ASN A 178 -18.11 9.68 20.97
C ASN A 178 -18.54 8.45 21.78
N LYS A 179 -19.84 8.13 21.78
CA LYS A 179 -20.41 6.95 22.45
C LYS A 179 -20.85 5.90 21.42
N ASP A 180 -20.79 4.64 21.83
CA ASP A 180 -21.03 3.45 21.02
C ASP A 180 -20.21 3.51 19.73
N ILE A 181 -18.95 3.08 19.80
CA ILE A 181 -18.01 3.10 18.69
C ILE A 181 -17.79 1.69 18.18
N VAL A 182 -17.92 1.50 16.88
CA VAL A 182 -17.53 0.25 16.20
C VAL A 182 -16.45 0.53 15.18
N VAL A 183 -15.30 -0.12 15.31
CA VAL A 183 -14.17 -0.04 14.39
C VAL A 183 -14.00 -1.37 13.69
N ILE A 184 -13.99 -1.34 12.36
CA ILE A 184 -13.81 -2.53 11.52
C ILE A 184 -12.54 -2.38 10.72
N GLU A 185 -11.56 -3.24 10.95
CA GLU A 185 -10.32 -3.27 10.18
C GLU A 185 -10.43 -4.24 8.99
N TYR A 186 -9.95 -3.79 7.83
CA TYR A 186 -9.91 -4.58 6.59
C TYR A 186 -8.46 -4.86 6.12
N ALA A 187 -8.13 -6.12 5.86
CA ALA A 187 -6.91 -6.49 5.14
C ALA A 187 -7.26 -7.32 3.90
N ASN A 188 -6.79 -6.89 2.71
CA ASN A 188 -6.95 -7.61 1.45
C ASN A 188 -8.40 -8.05 1.13
N ASP A 189 -9.37 -7.16 1.37
CA ASP A 189 -10.82 -7.38 1.24
C ASP A 189 -11.43 -8.35 2.30
N TYR A 190 -10.75 -8.62 3.41
CA TYR A 190 -11.27 -9.36 4.58
C TYR A 190 -11.39 -8.45 5.79
N VAL A 191 -12.47 -8.57 6.56
CA VAL A 191 -12.54 -8.00 7.92
C VAL A 191 -11.53 -8.77 8.77
N THR A 192 -10.54 -8.11 9.37
CA THR A 192 -9.53 -8.78 10.22
C THR A 192 -9.79 -8.61 11.69
N ASP A 193 -10.32 -7.45 12.10
CA ASP A 193 -10.61 -7.13 13.48
C ASP A 193 -11.91 -6.32 13.53
N VAL A 194 -12.80 -6.67 14.46
CA VAL A 194 -13.98 -5.87 14.82
C VAL A 194 -13.80 -5.44 16.27
N ILE A 195 -13.82 -4.15 16.52
CA ILE A 195 -13.64 -3.56 17.84
C ILE A 195 -14.92 -2.81 18.19
N LEU A 196 -15.48 -3.10 19.35
CA LEU A 196 -16.63 -2.44 19.95
C LEU A 196 -16.14 -1.65 21.15
N ALA A 197 -16.59 -0.42 21.36
CA ALA A 197 -16.24 0.38 22.53
C ALA A 197 -17.40 1.26 22.97
N GLU A 198 -17.57 1.43 24.27
CA GLU A 198 -18.64 2.29 24.81
C GLU A 198 -18.35 3.78 24.60
N GLU A 199 -17.09 4.19 24.74
CA GLU A 199 -16.66 5.59 24.66
C GLU A 199 -15.35 5.71 23.87
N GLY A 200 -15.15 6.85 23.21
CA GLY A 200 -13.86 7.15 22.61
C GLY A 200 -13.68 8.56 22.09
N THR A 201 -12.42 8.95 21.98
CA THR A 201 -12.00 10.28 21.53
C THR A 201 -11.12 10.17 20.30
N ILE A 202 -11.33 11.09 19.35
CA ILE A 202 -10.57 11.17 18.10
C ILE A 202 -9.74 12.44 18.17
N LYS A 203 -8.41 12.31 18.20
CA LYS A 203 -7.48 13.43 18.14
C LYS A 203 -6.62 13.32 16.88
N MET A 204 -6.44 14.41 16.17
CA MET A 204 -5.44 14.49 15.10
C MET A 204 -4.12 14.99 15.68
N ASP A 205 -3.05 14.24 15.42
CA ASP A 205 -1.68 14.71 15.66
C ASP A 205 -1.17 15.39 14.38
N GLU A 206 -1.13 16.73 14.40
CA GLU A 206 -0.70 17.57 13.27
C GLU A 206 0.76 17.34 12.87
N PHE A 207 1.60 16.81 13.77
CA PHE A 207 3.04 16.62 13.49
C PHE A 207 3.34 15.33 12.72
N GLU A 208 2.57 14.26 12.94
CA GLU A 208 2.78 12.96 12.28
C GLU A 208 1.71 12.62 11.22
N ASN A 209 0.70 13.47 11.02
CA ASN A 209 -0.46 13.20 10.16
C ASN A 209 -1.10 11.84 10.52
N LYS A 210 -1.36 11.65 11.81
CA LYS A 210 -1.98 10.45 12.38
C LYS A 210 -3.25 10.82 13.12
N ILE A 211 -4.26 9.97 13.02
CA ILE A 211 -5.44 10.00 13.89
C ILE A 211 -5.18 9.07 15.07
N LEU A 212 -5.24 9.61 16.27
CA LEU A 212 -5.24 8.86 17.52
C LEU A 212 -6.68 8.62 17.93
N LEU A 213 -7.11 7.36 17.87
CA LEU A 213 -8.42 6.92 18.33
C LEU A 213 -8.24 6.24 19.69
N THR A 214 -8.56 6.95 20.78
CA THR A 214 -8.55 6.39 22.13
C THR A 214 -9.94 5.83 22.44
N LEU A 215 -10.03 4.53 22.64
CA LEU A 215 -11.26 3.80 22.97
C LEU A 215 -11.21 3.36 24.44
N HIS A 216 -12.34 3.51 25.13
CA HIS A 216 -12.52 3.09 26.50
C HIS A 216 -13.59 2.00 26.59
N ARG A 217 -13.38 1.05 27.51
CA ARG A 217 -14.28 -0.08 27.81
C ARG A 217 -14.75 -0.77 26.54
N GLY A 218 -13.79 -1.38 25.84
CA GLY A 218 -14.04 -2.01 24.56
C GLY A 218 -13.73 -3.48 24.53
N GLU A 219 -14.33 -4.16 23.56
CA GLU A 219 -14.12 -5.56 23.25
C GLU A 219 -13.62 -5.65 21.80
N PHE A 220 -12.64 -6.51 21.54
CA PHE A 220 -12.24 -6.82 20.18
C PHE A 220 -12.51 -8.29 19.87
N ILE A 221 -12.97 -8.52 18.65
CA ILE A 221 -13.25 -9.83 18.08
C ILE A 221 -12.29 -10.00 16.91
N LYS A 222 -11.32 -10.91 17.05
CA LYS A 222 -10.45 -11.34 15.94
C LYS A 222 -11.02 -12.61 15.32
N PRO A 223 -11.63 -12.55 14.13
CA PRO A 223 -12.12 -13.75 13.48
C PRO A 223 -10.92 -14.54 12.92
N ASN A 224 -10.79 -15.81 13.31
CA ASN A 224 -9.69 -16.65 12.83
C ASN A 224 -10.07 -17.35 11.51
N TYR A 225 -9.79 -16.72 10.38
CA TYR A 225 -10.10 -17.27 9.05
C TYR A 225 -9.14 -18.40 8.60
N LYS A 226 -8.07 -18.70 9.35
CA LYS A 226 -7.05 -19.71 8.95
C LYS A 226 -7.40 -21.14 9.36
N LYS A 227 -8.32 -21.35 10.32
CA LYS A 227 -8.76 -22.67 10.77
C LYS A 227 -10.26 -22.66 11.06
N SER A 228 -11.01 -23.48 10.32
CA SER A 228 -12.45 -23.65 10.54
C SER A 228 -12.70 -24.29 11.92
N GLY A 229 -13.55 -23.67 12.74
CA GLY A 229 -13.99 -24.20 14.04
C GLY A 229 -13.28 -23.66 15.29
N GLU A 230 -12.27 -22.80 15.16
CA GLU A 230 -11.74 -22.08 16.34
C GLU A 230 -12.66 -20.90 16.68
N ILE A 231 -13.04 -20.80 17.96
CA ILE A 231 -13.83 -19.69 18.51
C ILE A 231 -13.06 -18.40 18.22
N PRO A 232 -13.71 -17.34 17.70
CA PRO A 232 -13.06 -16.05 17.50
C PRO A 232 -12.39 -15.60 18.80
N ARG A 233 -11.18 -15.04 18.69
CA ARG A 233 -10.48 -14.55 19.88
C ARG A 233 -11.17 -13.26 20.31
N VAL A 234 -11.86 -13.34 21.43
CA VAL A 234 -12.49 -12.20 22.09
C VAL A 234 -11.56 -11.72 23.18
N GLY A 235 -11.30 -10.42 23.24
CA GLY A 235 -10.55 -9.79 24.32
C GLY A 235 -11.21 -8.49 24.73
N VAL A 236 -11.15 -8.19 26.03
CA VAL A 236 -11.68 -6.96 26.61
C VAL A 236 -10.53 -6.05 26.99
N PHE A 237 -10.70 -4.74 26.82
CA PHE A 237 -9.75 -3.72 27.25
C PHE A 237 -10.48 -2.56 27.92
N ASN A 238 -9.83 -1.98 28.93
CA ASN A 238 -10.37 -0.81 29.63
C ASN A 238 -10.05 0.49 28.88
N GLU A 239 -8.85 0.60 28.30
CA GLU A 239 -8.41 1.75 27.51
C GLU A 239 -7.35 1.31 26.51
N THR A 240 -7.52 1.68 25.24
CA THR A 240 -6.50 1.49 24.19
C THR A 240 -6.51 2.66 23.22
N THR A 241 -5.33 3.05 22.73
CA THR A 241 -5.21 4.07 21.69
C THR A 241 -4.71 3.42 20.41
N PHE A 242 -5.50 3.54 19.34
CA PHE A 242 -5.17 3.09 18.00
C PHE A 242 -4.58 4.24 17.20
N GLU A 243 -3.40 4.02 16.64
CA GLU A 243 -2.77 4.95 15.70
C GLU A 243 -3.23 4.64 14.27
N ILE A 244 -4.20 5.40 13.78
CA ILE A 244 -4.64 5.33 12.39
C ILE A 244 -3.77 6.28 11.58
N SER A 245 -2.83 5.75 10.81
CA SER A 245 -2.04 6.57 9.88
C SER A 245 -2.94 7.08 8.75
N LEU A 246 -3.05 8.41 8.57
CA LEU A 246 -3.71 9.06 7.43
C LEU A 246 -2.87 8.95 6.14
N LYS A 247 -2.24 7.80 5.91
CA LYS A 247 -1.71 7.52 4.58
C LYS A 247 -2.92 7.37 3.68
N GLU A 248 -3.09 8.30 2.75
CA GLU A 248 -3.87 8.11 1.53
C GLU A 248 -3.37 6.82 0.87
N LYS A 249 -3.94 5.69 1.29
CA LYS A 249 -4.15 4.59 0.38
C LYS A 249 -5.44 4.94 -0.31
N GLU A 250 -5.29 5.67 -1.43
CA GLU A 250 -6.19 5.45 -2.55
C GLU A 250 -6.46 3.95 -2.61
N ARG A 251 -7.73 3.56 -2.74
CA ARG A 251 -8.11 2.19 -3.08
C ARG A 251 -7.32 1.88 -4.35
N GLU A 252 -6.10 1.35 -4.23
CA GLU A 252 -5.26 0.96 -5.35
C GLU A 252 -6.17 0.09 -6.16
N SER A 253 -6.56 0.59 -7.33
CA SER A 253 -7.57 -0.04 -8.17
C SER A 253 -7.01 -1.40 -8.52
N SER A 254 -7.43 -2.40 -7.74
CA SER A 254 -6.76 -3.69 -7.73
C SER A 254 -6.85 -4.22 -9.14
N ALA A 255 -5.72 -4.68 -9.69
CA ALA A 255 -5.64 -5.18 -11.06
C ALA A 255 -6.74 -6.21 -11.39
N LYS A 256 -7.30 -6.84 -10.34
CA LYS A 256 -8.46 -7.73 -10.37
C LYS A 256 -9.76 -7.10 -10.91
N TYR A 257 -10.00 -5.80 -10.71
CA TYR A 257 -11.25 -5.11 -11.08
C TYR A 257 -11.16 -4.28 -12.36
N MET A 258 -9.94 -4.05 -12.83
CA MET A 258 -9.71 -3.38 -14.11
C MET A 258 -9.87 -4.35 -15.28
N THR A 259 -10.43 -3.86 -16.37
CA THR A 259 -10.39 -4.53 -17.68
C THR A 259 -8.97 -4.59 -18.23
N VAL A 260 -8.70 -5.47 -19.20
CA VAL A 260 -7.37 -5.53 -19.84
C VAL A 260 -6.98 -4.19 -20.47
N PHE A 261 -7.92 -3.50 -21.10
CA PHE A 261 -7.69 -2.18 -21.68
C PHE A 261 -7.35 -1.12 -20.62
N GLN A 262 -8.07 -1.12 -19.49
CA GLN A 262 -7.76 -0.23 -18.36
C GLN A 262 -6.39 -0.51 -17.76
N LEU A 263 -6.00 -1.79 -17.61
CA LEU A 263 -4.66 -2.17 -17.14
C LEU A 263 -3.57 -1.66 -18.09
N TYR A 264 -3.78 -1.79 -19.40
CA TYR A 264 -2.82 -1.30 -20.39
C TYR A 264 -2.69 0.23 -20.35
N LYS A 265 -3.83 0.94 -20.29
CA LYS A 265 -3.85 2.41 -20.16
C LYS A 265 -3.15 2.87 -18.87
N CYS A 266 -3.45 2.24 -17.75
CA CYS A 266 -2.81 2.53 -16.47
C CYS A 266 -1.29 2.29 -16.51
N ASN A 267 -0.83 1.20 -17.13
CA ASN A 267 0.61 0.98 -17.32
C ASN A 267 1.26 2.04 -18.22
N SER A 268 0.56 2.50 -19.26
CA SER A 268 1.04 3.59 -20.11
C SER A 268 1.23 4.88 -19.31
N GLU A 269 0.23 5.26 -18.51
CA GLU A 269 0.28 6.45 -17.64
C GLU A 269 1.42 6.33 -16.61
N ILE A 270 1.55 5.18 -15.93
CA ILE A 270 2.62 4.96 -14.95
C ILE A 270 4.00 5.02 -15.64
N ASN A 271 4.15 4.44 -16.83
CA ASN A 271 5.41 4.46 -17.57
C ASN A 271 5.78 5.89 -18.02
N GLU A 272 4.80 6.70 -18.42
CA GLU A 272 5.00 8.11 -18.76
C GLU A 272 5.51 8.88 -17.53
N GLU A 273 4.82 8.76 -16.39
CA GLU A 273 5.27 9.37 -15.13
C GLU A 273 6.64 8.85 -14.68
N LEU A 274 6.95 7.57 -14.92
CA LEU A 274 8.24 6.98 -14.58
C LEU A 274 9.35 7.53 -15.47
N SER A 275 9.07 7.76 -16.76
CA SER A 275 10.02 8.32 -17.73
C SER A 275 10.44 9.76 -17.38
N ASP A 276 9.53 10.52 -16.76
CA ASP A 276 9.84 11.84 -16.22
C ASP A 276 10.74 11.78 -14.98
N ILE A 277 10.58 10.74 -14.15
CA ILE A 277 11.35 10.54 -12.91
C ILE A 277 12.74 9.91 -13.19
N THR A 278 12.85 9.02 -14.17
CA THR A 278 14.05 8.20 -14.46
C THR A 278 15.16 8.88 -15.26
N LYS A 279 15.06 10.19 -15.54
CA LYS A 279 16.19 11.00 -16.02
C LYS A 279 17.37 11.06 -15.04
N THR A 280 17.22 10.47 -13.85
CA THR A 280 18.25 10.30 -12.82
C THR A 280 18.59 8.82 -12.68
N PRO A 281 19.87 8.41 -12.74
CA PRO A 281 20.24 7.00 -12.67
C PRO A 281 19.99 6.44 -11.26
N SER A 282 18.94 5.62 -11.10
CA SER A 282 18.71 4.81 -9.90
C SER A 282 19.20 3.39 -10.14
N ASN A 283 20.13 2.94 -9.29
CA ASN A 283 20.84 1.66 -9.42
C ASN A 283 20.46 0.68 -8.29
N SER A 284 19.34 0.92 -7.60
CA SER A 284 18.98 0.20 -6.39
C SER A 284 17.81 -0.76 -6.63
N LYS A 285 18.14 -2.03 -6.90
CA LYS A 285 17.20 -3.17 -6.89
C LYS A 285 16.78 -3.58 -5.46
N LYS A 286 16.61 -2.60 -4.55
CA LYS A 286 16.20 -2.86 -3.16
C LYS A 286 14.69 -3.08 -3.10
N ASP A 287 14.28 -4.04 -2.27
CA ASP A 287 12.86 -4.31 -2.01
C ASP A 287 12.13 -3.09 -1.42
N THR A 288 10.85 -2.94 -1.79
CA THR A 288 9.98 -1.85 -1.31
C THR A 288 9.94 -1.75 0.21
N ASP A 289 10.02 -2.89 0.89
CA ASP A 289 9.88 -2.98 2.33
C ASP A 289 11.16 -2.51 3.03
N ALA A 290 12.33 -2.87 2.48
CA ALA A 290 13.62 -2.38 2.93
C ALA A 290 13.74 -0.86 2.74
N LEU A 291 13.34 -0.33 1.58
CA LEU A 291 13.30 1.11 1.32
C LEU A 291 12.31 1.84 2.25
N SER A 292 11.16 1.24 2.55
CA SER A 292 10.17 1.83 3.47
C SER A 292 10.69 1.88 4.91
N LYS A 293 11.45 0.86 5.34
CA LYS A 293 12.08 0.81 6.66
C LYS A 293 13.20 1.84 6.76
N GLU A 294 14.08 1.90 5.75
CA GLU A 294 15.18 2.86 5.67
C GLU A 294 14.64 4.32 5.70
N LEU A 295 13.57 4.59 4.96
CA LEU A 295 12.88 5.89 5.01
C LEU A 295 12.28 6.19 6.38
N GLY A 296 11.74 5.17 7.07
CA GLY A 296 11.23 5.31 8.44
C GLY A 296 12.32 5.70 9.43
N GLU A 297 13.48 5.06 9.35
CA GLU A 297 14.66 5.36 10.18
C GLU A 297 15.16 6.79 9.93
N TYR A 298 15.23 7.24 8.68
CA TYR A 298 15.60 8.63 8.36
C TYR A 298 14.59 9.65 8.90
N LYS A 299 13.28 9.39 8.76
CA LYS A 299 12.23 10.26 9.31
C LYS A 299 12.33 10.36 10.83
N GLN A 300 12.58 9.25 11.51
CA GLN A 300 12.76 9.24 12.96
C GLN A 300 14.02 10.02 13.37
N ALA A 301 15.15 9.82 12.69
CA ALA A 301 16.38 10.56 12.94
C ALA A 301 16.19 12.07 12.72
N LEU A 302 15.53 12.48 11.64
CA LEU A 302 15.18 13.87 11.35
C LEU A 302 14.29 14.49 12.44
N SER A 303 13.30 13.74 12.94
CA SER A 303 12.45 14.19 14.05
C SER A 303 13.27 14.45 15.32
N SER A 304 14.21 13.55 15.66
CA SER A 304 15.06 13.69 16.84
C SER A 304 16.01 14.89 16.74
N LEU A 305 16.57 15.15 15.55
CA LEU A 305 17.41 16.31 15.28
C LEU A 305 16.60 17.60 15.30
N SER A 306 15.36 17.59 14.80
CA SER A 306 14.47 18.75 14.86
C SER A 306 14.19 19.18 16.30
N ARG A 307 13.91 18.22 17.20
CA ARG A 307 13.72 18.47 18.65
C ARG A 307 14.99 19.00 19.31
N LYS A 308 16.16 18.42 19.00
CA LYS A 308 17.44 18.92 19.49
C LYS A 308 17.69 20.37 19.02
N ARG A 309 17.50 20.64 17.73
CA ARG A 309 17.66 21.99 17.16
C ARG A 309 16.76 22.98 17.87
N GLU A 310 15.49 22.66 18.06
CA GLU A 310 14.52 23.51 18.73
C GLU A 310 14.94 23.85 20.18
N LYS A 311 15.40 22.84 20.93
CA LYS A 311 15.95 23.05 22.27
C LYS A 311 17.14 24.01 22.25
N PHE A 312 18.14 23.76 21.40
CA PHE A 312 19.32 24.61 21.28
C PHE A 312 19.00 26.03 20.77
N THR A 313 18.03 26.19 19.86
CA THR A 313 17.56 27.53 19.44
C THR A 313 16.93 28.29 20.60
N THR A 314 16.19 27.59 21.48
CA THR A 314 15.55 28.19 22.65
C THR A 314 16.60 28.61 23.69
N ASP A 315 17.58 27.74 23.94
CA ASP A 315 18.69 28.03 24.86
C ASP A 315 19.55 29.20 24.36
N LEU A 316 19.83 29.26 23.05
CA LEU A 316 20.54 30.36 22.41
C LEU A 316 19.75 31.68 22.54
N LYS A 317 18.43 31.65 22.34
CA LYS A 317 17.58 32.83 22.54
C LYS A 317 17.65 33.33 23.99
N ARG A 318 17.56 32.41 24.96
CA ARG A 318 17.64 32.74 26.39
C ARG A 318 18.98 33.34 26.78
N SER A 319 20.09 32.79 26.27
CA SER A 319 21.43 33.32 26.54
C SER A 319 21.64 34.71 25.90
N ASN A 320 21.13 34.93 24.69
CA ASN A 320 21.11 36.27 24.08
C ASN A 320 20.29 37.29 24.88
N GLU A 321 19.13 36.91 25.41
CA GLU A 321 18.32 37.76 26.30
C GLU A 321 19.06 38.07 27.61
N ASN A 322 19.73 37.08 28.21
CA ASN A 322 20.57 37.27 29.40
C ASN A 322 21.72 38.24 29.11
N LEU A 323 22.41 38.08 27.98
CA LEU A 323 23.49 38.97 27.56
C LEU A 323 23.00 40.41 27.41
N ALA A 324 21.83 40.63 26.81
CA ALA A 324 21.21 41.94 26.70
C ALA A 324 20.89 42.55 28.07
N ARG A 325 20.36 41.76 29.01
CA ARG A 325 20.10 42.18 30.39
C ARG A 325 21.38 42.57 31.13
N GLN A 326 22.46 41.80 30.98
CA GLN A 326 23.75 42.13 31.61
C GLN A 326 24.36 43.40 31.01
N LYS A 327 24.27 43.59 29.68
CA LYS A 327 24.71 44.84 29.03
C LYS A 327 23.99 46.07 29.61
N SER A 328 22.66 46.01 29.71
CA SER A 328 21.85 47.09 30.31
C SER A 328 22.19 47.32 31.79
N LYS A 329 22.39 46.24 32.56
CA LYS A 329 22.80 46.33 33.97
C LYS A 329 24.17 46.99 34.15
N ILE A 330 25.15 46.63 33.31
CA ILE A 330 26.48 47.24 33.31
C ILE A 330 26.39 48.73 32.97
N GLU A 331 25.56 49.10 32.00
CA GLU A 331 25.33 50.50 31.63
C GLU A 331 24.69 51.30 32.78
N GLY A 332 23.66 50.76 33.43
CA GLY A 332 23.04 51.35 34.62
C GLY A 332 24.04 51.55 35.76
N LEU A 333 24.85 50.53 36.07
CA LEU A 333 25.89 50.62 37.10
C LEU A 333 27.00 51.63 36.73
N LYS A 334 27.37 51.73 35.45
CA LYS A 334 28.31 52.76 34.97
C LYS A 334 27.74 54.17 35.15
N ASN A 335 26.44 54.35 34.92
CA ASN A 335 25.76 55.63 35.15
C ASN A 335 25.72 55.97 36.64
N GLU A 336 25.35 55.01 37.51
CA GLU A 336 25.40 55.19 38.97
C GLU A 336 26.80 55.56 39.47
N ARG A 337 27.85 54.89 38.95
CA ARG A 337 29.24 55.22 39.26
C ARG A 337 29.60 56.65 38.84
N THR A 338 29.11 57.09 37.68
CA THR A 338 29.35 58.44 37.16
C THR A 338 28.66 59.48 38.05
N ILE A 339 27.42 59.22 38.45
CA ILE A 339 26.68 60.05 39.40
C ILE A 339 27.43 60.16 40.74
N ALA A 340 27.87 59.03 41.31
CA ALA A 340 28.63 59.03 42.57
C ALA A 340 29.96 59.80 42.45
N ARG A 341 30.66 59.69 41.31
CA ARG A 341 31.86 60.50 41.02
C ARG A 341 31.54 61.99 40.97
N ASN A 342 30.44 62.37 40.33
CA ASN A 342 30.00 63.77 40.28
C ASN A 342 29.65 64.31 41.67
N TYR A 343 29.02 63.51 42.54
CA TYR A 343 28.78 63.90 43.94
C TYR A 343 30.08 64.12 44.72
N ILE A 344 31.09 63.26 44.54
CA ILE A 344 32.42 63.47 45.14
C ILE A 344 33.07 64.75 44.60
N LEU A 345 32.94 65.04 43.31
CA LEU A 345 33.48 66.27 42.71
C LEU A 345 32.84 67.51 43.34
N VAL A 346 31.51 67.58 43.39
CA VAL A 346 30.76 68.69 44.01
C VAL A 346 31.08 68.80 45.51
N ALA A 347 31.17 67.67 46.22
CA ALA A 347 31.55 67.68 47.63
C ALA A 347 32.97 68.20 47.86
N ASN A 348 33.92 67.89 46.96
CA ASN A 348 35.28 68.44 47.01
C ASN A 348 35.30 69.95 46.69
N GLU A 349 34.51 70.42 45.73
CA GLU A 349 34.35 71.85 45.43
C GLU A 349 33.78 72.60 46.64
N ASN A 350 32.72 72.07 47.26
CA ASN A 350 32.13 72.59 48.49
C ASN A 350 33.14 72.59 49.65
N LEU A 351 33.96 71.54 49.77
CA LEU A 351 35.03 71.47 50.78
C LEU A 351 36.07 72.58 50.58
N ILE A 352 36.42 72.89 49.33
CA ILE A 352 37.34 73.98 48.99
C ILE A 352 36.71 75.34 49.32
N GLN A 353 35.41 75.52 49.02
CA GLN A 353 34.67 76.75 49.32
C GLN A 353 34.58 77.00 50.83
N VAL A 354 34.17 76.00 51.62
CA VAL A 354 34.09 76.10 53.09
C VAL A 354 35.47 76.35 53.72
N LYS A 355 36.54 75.77 53.17
CA LYS A 355 37.93 76.07 53.60
C LYS A 355 38.38 77.50 53.25
N ARG A 356 37.88 78.09 52.16
CA ARG A 356 38.15 79.49 51.80
C ARG A 356 37.36 80.46 52.68
N GLU A 357 36.11 80.15 52.99
CA GLU A 357 35.25 80.93 53.90
C GLU A 357 35.80 80.95 55.34
N ASN A 358 36.40 79.84 55.80
CA ASN A 358 37.06 79.74 57.11
C ASN A 358 38.27 80.70 57.28
N LYS A 359 38.87 81.19 56.18
CA LYS A 359 39.93 82.22 56.23
C LYS A 359 39.40 83.63 56.46
N SER A 360 38.08 83.87 56.35
CA SER A 360 37.47 85.22 56.39
C SER A 360 36.67 85.53 57.66
N GLY A 361 36.78 84.72 58.71
CA GLY A 361 36.18 84.99 60.02
C GLY A 361 34.70 84.60 60.15
N SER A 362 34.44 83.37 60.60
CA SER A 362 33.17 82.94 61.21
C SER A 362 33.42 81.75 62.15
N SER A 363 32.47 81.44 63.03
CA SER A 363 32.60 80.49 64.16
C SER A 363 33.36 79.18 63.84
N ILE A 364 34.45 78.93 64.56
CA ILE A 364 35.39 77.81 64.36
C ILE A 364 34.69 76.44 64.54
N GLU A 365 33.69 76.36 65.41
CA GLU A 365 32.96 75.11 65.73
C GLU A 365 32.00 74.65 64.62
N ASP A 366 31.26 75.56 63.99
CA ASP A 366 30.26 75.22 62.96
C ASP A 366 30.93 74.85 61.62
N THR A 367 32.03 75.52 61.31
CA THR A 367 32.83 75.26 60.10
C THR A 367 33.55 73.91 60.17
N GLY A 368 34.06 73.53 61.35
CA GLY A 368 34.64 72.21 61.59
C GLY A 368 33.64 71.07 61.41
N ARG A 369 32.40 71.26 61.90
CA ARG A 369 31.31 70.28 61.76
C ARG A 369 30.88 70.09 60.30
N LYS A 370 30.76 71.18 59.53
CA LYS A 370 30.47 71.14 58.07
C LYS A 370 31.56 70.43 57.27
N ILE A 371 32.83 70.70 57.59
CA ILE A 371 33.98 70.02 56.96
C ILE A 371 33.96 68.51 57.25
N MET A 372 33.63 68.12 58.48
CA MET A 372 33.51 66.71 58.87
C MET A 372 32.38 66.00 58.12
N GLN A 373 31.19 66.59 58.05
CA GLN A 373 30.04 66.04 57.32
C GLN A 373 30.33 65.87 55.81
N ILE A 374 31.02 66.84 55.19
CA ILE A 374 31.41 66.75 53.78
C ILE A 374 32.45 65.63 53.56
N LYS A 375 33.43 65.49 54.46
CA LYS A 375 34.41 64.38 54.41
C LYS A 375 33.76 63.02 54.59
N GLU A 376 32.82 62.88 55.53
CA GLU A 376 32.04 61.65 55.72
C GLU A 376 31.21 61.31 54.47
N THR A 377 30.60 62.30 53.84
CA THR A 377 29.84 62.14 52.59
C THR A 377 30.76 61.67 51.46
N ILE A 378 31.95 62.25 51.32
CA ILE A 378 32.95 61.83 50.33
C ILE A 378 33.36 60.37 50.58
N GLU A 379 33.62 59.99 51.83
CA GLU A 379 34.09 58.64 52.14
C GLU A 379 32.99 57.59 51.94
N LYS A 380 31.74 57.94 52.25
CA LYS A 380 30.56 57.12 51.95
C LYS A 380 30.37 56.91 50.44
N GLU A 381 30.52 57.97 49.63
CA GLU A 381 30.41 57.85 48.17
C GLU A 381 31.61 57.09 47.55
N LYS A 382 32.82 57.17 48.13
CA LYS A 382 33.94 56.30 47.72
C LYS A 382 33.66 54.83 48.00
N GLN A 383 33.14 54.49 49.18
CA GLN A 383 32.74 53.12 49.50
C GLN A 383 31.63 52.63 48.56
N ARG A 384 30.68 53.50 48.22
CA ARG A 384 29.64 53.22 47.23
C ARG A 384 30.24 52.93 45.85
N ILE A 385 31.17 53.75 45.36
CA ILE A 385 31.88 53.52 44.08
C ILE A 385 32.60 52.18 44.10
N TYR A 386 33.33 51.85 45.17
CA TYR A 386 34.01 50.56 45.31
C TYR A 386 33.03 49.39 45.18
N SER A 387 31.87 49.46 45.86
CA SER A 387 30.83 48.44 45.75
C SER A 387 30.23 48.33 44.34
N ILE A 388 30.07 49.45 43.63
CA ILE A 388 29.56 49.49 42.26
C ILE A 388 30.60 48.87 41.30
N GLU A 389 31.89 49.15 41.48
CA GLU A 389 32.96 48.58 40.67
C GLU A 389 33.06 47.06 40.82
N GLN A 390 32.90 46.53 42.03
CA GLN A 390 32.78 45.08 42.24
C GLN A 390 31.56 44.48 41.53
N LYS A 391 30.39 45.15 41.61
CA LYS A 391 29.18 44.71 40.89
C LYS A 391 29.36 44.74 39.37
N ILE A 392 30.06 45.75 38.84
CA ILE A 392 30.41 45.84 37.42
C ILE A 392 31.35 44.69 37.03
N ALA A 393 32.41 44.44 37.81
CA ALA A 393 33.35 43.36 37.53
C ALA A 393 32.66 41.98 37.50
N ASN A 394 31.78 41.72 38.46
CA ASN A 394 30.98 40.49 38.49
C ASN A 394 30.02 40.39 37.29
N ALA A 395 29.36 41.47 36.91
CA ALA A 395 28.47 41.50 35.75
C ALA A 395 29.23 41.31 34.42
N MET A 396 30.45 41.87 34.31
CA MET A 396 31.32 41.69 33.14
C MET A 396 31.85 40.25 33.04
N LYS A 397 32.13 39.59 34.17
CA LYS A 397 32.49 38.16 34.18
C LYS A 397 31.34 37.31 33.64
N VAL A 398 30.13 37.47 34.19
CA VAL A 398 28.92 36.76 33.72
C VAL A 398 28.64 37.06 32.23
N GLN A 399 28.88 38.29 31.78
CA GLN A 399 28.76 38.65 30.37
C GLN A 399 29.73 37.87 29.48
N SER A 400 30.99 37.68 29.92
CA SER A 400 31.99 36.90 29.20
C SER A 400 31.60 35.43 29.10
N ASP A 401 31.16 34.85 30.22
CA ASP A 401 30.71 33.44 30.29
C ASP A 401 29.51 33.19 29.35
N GLU A 402 28.55 34.13 29.28
CA GLU A 402 27.41 34.04 28.36
C GLU A 402 27.85 34.18 26.89
N LEU A 403 28.88 34.98 26.59
CA LEU A 403 29.40 35.11 25.22
C LEU A 403 30.05 33.81 24.74
N GLU A 404 30.85 33.15 25.59
CA GLU A 404 31.43 31.84 25.30
C GLU A 404 30.34 30.76 25.14
N ASN A 405 29.30 30.80 25.98
CA ASN A 405 28.16 29.91 25.87
C ASN A 405 27.43 30.08 24.53
N ILE A 406 27.15 31.33 24.12
CA ILE A 406 26.54 31.66 22.81
C ILE A 406 27.38 31.10 21.65
N ASP A 407 28.70 31.27 21.70
CA ASP A 407 29.59 30.76 20.65
C ASP A 407 29.53 29.22 20.56
N SER A 408 29.53 28.53 21.70
CA SER A 408 29.40 27.07 21.76
C SER A 408 28.05 26.57 21.25
N LEU A 409 26.95 27.25 21.63
CA LEU A 409 25.60 26.95 21.17
C LEU A 409 25.45 27.19 19.66
N THR A 410 26.09 28.23 19.14
CA THR A 410 26.06 28.56 17.71
C THR A 410 26.80 27.50 16.88
N ARG A 411 27.95 27.02 17.35
CA ARG A 411 28.71 25.92 16.69
C ARG A 411 27.92 24.62 16.66
N THR A 412 27.38 24.20 17.81
CA THR A 412 26.56 22.97 17.88
C THR A 412 25.31 23.06 17.02
N LEU A 413 24.69 24.25 16.92
CA LEU A 413 23.54 24.47 16.04
C LEU A 413 23.92 24.35 14.55
N SER A 414 25.09 24.87 14.17
CA SER A 414 25.62 24.73 12.81
C SER A 414 25.87 23.26 12.46
N GLU A 415 26.45 22.48 13.37
CA GLU A 415 26.68 21.04 13.19
C GLU A 415 25.36 20.26 13.04
N ILE A 416 24.37 20.55 13.89
CA ILE A 416 23.03 19.93 13.81
C ILE A 416 22.35 20.25 12.47
N ASN A 417 22.46 21.50 12.01
CA ASN A 417 21.88 21.91 10.73
C ASN A 417 22.55 21.18 9.56
N ALA A 418 23.88 21.07 9.54
CA ALA A 418 24.61 20.33 8.51
C ALA A 418 24.23 18.84 8.50
N GLN A 419 24.12 18.20 9.67
CA GLN A 419 23.66 16.80 9.78
C GLN A 419 22.23 16.63 9.27
N ARG A 420 21.34 17.56 9.61
CA ARG A 420 19.94 17.55 9.15
C ARG A 420 19.84 17.68 7.64
N GLU A 421 20.62 18.58 7.04
CA GLU A 421 20.63 18.79 5.58
C GLU A 421 21.12 17.54 4.84
N ALA A 422 22.20 16.92 5.33
CA ALA A 422 22.70 15.66 4.80
C ALA A 422 21.66 14.52 4.89
N LEU A 423 20.93 14.42 6.00
CA LEU A 423 19.86 13.44 6.17
C LEU A 423 18.62 13.73 5.33
N LEU A 424 18.25 15.00 5.14
CA LEU A 424 17.14 15.39 4.25
C LEU A 424 17.42 14.97 2.81
N ASN A 425 18.64 15.22 2.32
CA ASN A 425 19.04 14.81 0.97
C ASN A 425 18.97 13.28 0.80
N LYS A 426 19.44 12.50 1.79
CA LYS A 426 19.32 11.04 1.79
C LYS A 426 17.87 10.57 1.84
N SER A 427 17.05 11.19 2.70
CA SER A 427 15.62 10.86 2.82
C SER A 427 14.87 11.13 1.52
N SER A 428 15.15 12.24 0.84
CA SER A 428 14.53 12.59 -0.44
C SER A 428 14.92 11.61 -1.56
N ALA A 429 16.19 11.17 -1.57
CA ALA A 429 16.65 10.16 -2.52
C ALA A 429 15.93 8.82 -2.30
N VAL A 430 15.88 8.32 -1.05
CA VAL A 430 15.18 7.07 -0.72
C VAL A 430 13.68 7.16 -0.94
N GLU A 431 13.05 8.32 -0.69
CA GLU A 431 11.64 8.52 -1.00
C GLU A 431 11.36 8.42 -2.51
N THR A 432 12.26 8.94 -3.34
CA THR A 432 12.16 8.84 -4.80
C THR A 432 12.34 7.40 -5.26
N ASP A 433 13.36 6.69 -4.76
CA ASP A 433 13.57 5.27 -5.04
C ASP A 433 12.37 4.40 -4.60
N LEU A 434 11.78 4.72 -3.44
CA LEU A 434 10.58 4.02 -2.96
C LEU A 434 9.37 4.25 -3.88
N LYS A 435 9.18 5.48 -4.39
CA LYS A 435 8.11 5.80 -5.35
C LYS A 435 8.31 5.04 -6.66
N ILE A 436 9.54 4.99 -7.18
CA ILE A 436 9.93 4.23 -8.38
C ILE A 436 9.63 2.73 -8.16
N ALA A 437 10.17 2.14 -7.10
CA ALA A 437 10.01 0.70 -6.83
C ALA A 437 8.54 0.29 -6.65
N LYS A 438 7.71 1.15 -6.03
CA LYS A 438 6.26 0.92 -5.93
C LYS A 438 5.58 0.93 -7.29
N LYS A 439 5.88 1.91 -8.15
CA LYS A 439 5.33 2.00 -9.51
C LYS A 439 5.74 0.81 -10.37
N GLU A 440 7.00 0.39 -10.32
CA GLU A 440 7.49 -0.80 -11.03
C GLU A 440 6.76 -2.07 -10.56
N LYS A 441 6.56 -2.23 -9.25
CA LYS A 441 5.81 -3.35 -8.67
C LYS A 441 4.35 -3.35 -9.14
N LEU A 442 3.72 -2.19 -9.26
CA LEU A 442 2.36 -2.04 -9.80
C LEU A 442 2.29 -2.40 -11.28
N ILE A 443 3.20 -1.88 -12.12
CA ILE A 443 3.30 -2.22 -13.54
C ILE A 443 3.41 -3.74 -13.70
N ARG A 444 4.32 -4.36 -12.96
CA ARG A 444 4.54 -5.81 -13.01
C ARG A 444 3.29 -6.59 -12.61
N LYS A 445 2.59 -6.18 -11.55
CA LYS A 445 1.32 -6.79 -11.12
C LYS A 445 0.22 -6.67 -12.20
N ASN A 446 0.17 -5.54 -12.89
CA ASN A 446 -0.76 -5.32 -14.00
C ASN A 446 -0.40 -6.20 -15.20
N GLU A 447 0.88 -6.28 -15.58
CA GLU A 447 1.36 -7.16 -16.66
C GLU A 447 1.04 -8.64 -16.37
N ILE A 448 1.28 -9.09 -15.13
CA ILE A 448 0.92 -10.45 -14.70
C ILE A 448 -0.57 -10.68 -14.92
N SER A 449 -1.40 -9.73 -14.51
CA SER A 449 -2.86 -9.83 -14.65
C SER A 449 -3.32 -9.87 -16.12
N ILE A 450 -2.71 -9.06 -16.98
CA ILE A 450 -2.98 -9.04 -18.43
C ILE A 450 -2.61 -10.38 -19.06
N HIS A 451 -1.37 -10.82 -18.90
CA HIS A 451 -0.87 -12.05 -19.52
C HIS A 451 -1.58 -13.29 -18.97
N LYS A 452 -1.96 -13.30 -17.68
CA LYS A 452 -2.73 -14.41 -17.09
C LYS A 452 -4.08 -14.58 -17.79
N ARG A 453 -4.81 -13.50 -18.03
CA ARG A 453 -6.13 -13.55 -18.70
C ARG A 453 -6.01 -14.01 -20.15
N ILE A 454 -5.01 -13.50 -20.88
CA ILE A 454 -4.75 -13.89 -22.27
C ILE A 454 -4.30 -15.35 -22.35
N SER A 455 -3.37 -15.76 -21.49
CA SER A 455 -2.88 -17.14 -21.39
C SER A 455 -4.03 -18.11 -21.08
N GLN A 456 -4.88 -17.76 -20.12
CA GLN A 456 -6.05 -18.55 -19.78
C GLN A 456 -7.03 -18.70 -20.94
N ALA A 457 -7.29 -17.65 -21.71
CA ALA A 457 -8.14 -17.73 -22.88
C ALA A 457 -7.53 -18.60 -24.00
N LEU A 458 -6.22 -18.50 -24.25
CA LEU A 458 -5.52 -19.28 -25.26
C LEU A 458 -5.33 -20.75 -24.90
N SER A 459 -5.48 -21.11 -23.62
CA SER A 459 -5.46 -22.50 -23.18
C SER A 459 -6.50 -23.36 -23.91
N CYS A 460 -7.63 -22.81 -24.32
CA CYS A 460 -8.66 -23.48 -25.13
C CYS A 460 -8.08 -24.18 -26.37
N ILE A 461 -7.17 -23.50 -27.07
CA ILE A 461 -6.54 -24.04 -28.29
C ILE A 461 -5.60 -25.19 -27.92
N THR A 462 -4.79 -25.02 -26.89
CA THR A 462 -3.84 -26.06 -26.42
C THR A 462 -4.55 -27.31 -25.90
N PHE A 463 -5.71 -27.12 -25.26
CA PHE A 463 -6.52 -28.19 -24.67
C PHE A 463 -7.20 -29.01 -25.77
N VAL A 464 -7.73 -28.36 -26.80
CA VAL A 464 -8.22 -29.06 -28.00
C VAL A 464 -7.07 -29.81 -28.70
N LEU A 465 -5.90 -29.18 -28.82
CA LEU A 465 -4.74 -29.78 -29.49
C LEU A 465 -4.24 -31.05 -28.79
N ILE A 466 -4.23 -31.09 -27.46
CA ILE A 466 -3.89 -32.30 -26.69
C ILE A 466 -5.04 -33.30 -26.68
N GLY A 467 -6.28 -32.82 -26.53
CA GLY A 467 -7.44 -33.69 -26.33
C GLY A 467 -7.71 -34.61 -27.50
N ILE A 468 -7.53 -34.12 -28.73
CA ILE A 468 -7.70 -34.92 -29.95
C ILE A 468 -6.81 -36.17 -29.96
N PRO A 469 -5.46 -36.07 -29.95
CA PRO A 469 -4.60 -37.25 -30.01
C PRO A 469 -4.64 -38.07 -28.71
N LEU A 470 -4.92 -37.46 -27.55
CA LEU A 470 -5.13 -38.18 -26.29
C LEU A 470 -6.35 -39.10 -26.38
N GLY A 471 -7.47 -38.58 -26.90
CA GLY A 471 -8.69 -39.35 -27.13
C GLY A 471 -8.47 -40.54 -28.07
N ILE A 472 -7.88 -40.28 -29.24
CA ILE A 472 -7.60 -41.32 -30.23
C ILE A 472 -6.70 -42.44 -29.65
N LYS A 473 -5.74 -42.09 -28.80
CA LYS A 473 -4.84 -43.09 -28.17
C LYS A 473 -5.51 -43.90 -27.07
N LEU A 474 -6.36 -43.28 -26.25
CA LEU A 474 -7.06 -43.98 -25.16
C LEU A 474 -8.03 -45.05 -25.68
N ARG A 475 -8.55 -44.89 -26.92
CA ARG A 475 -9.44 -45.84 -27.61
C ARG A 475 -10.54 -46.40 -26.71
N SER A 476 -11.12 -45.57 -25.85
CA SER A 476 -12.10 -46.02 -24.88
C SER A 476 -13.49 -45.47 -25.19
N GLY A 477 -14.45 -46.37 -25.35
CA GLY A 477 -15.87 -46.02 -25.49
C GLY A 477 -16.51 -45.59 -24.16
N HIS A 478 -15.87 -45.93 -23.02
CA HIS A 478 -16.38 -45.64 -21.69
C HIS A 478 -16.14 -44.19 -21.27
N LEU A 479 -17.23 -43.47 -20.97
CA LEU A 479 -17.25 -42.07 -20.51
C LEU A 479 -16.22 -41.76 -19.41
N MET A 480 -16.07 -42.66 -18.42
CA MET A 480 -15.22 -42.45 -17.25
C MET A 480 -13.73 -42.38 -17.59
N ILE A 481 -13.27 -43.10 -18.62
CA ILE A 481 -11.83 -43.16 -18.96
C ILE A 481 -11.39 -41.85 -19.62
N GLY A 482 -12.16 -41.34 -20.58
CA GLY A 482 -11.89 -40.07 -21.24
C GLY A 482 -12.00 -38.87 -20.29
N PHE A 483 -13.02 -38.87 -19.42
CA PHE A 483 -13.19 -37.86 -18.39
C PHE A 483 -12.06 -37.89 -17.36
N GLY A 484 -11.73 -39.08 -16.82
CA GLY A 484 -10.69 -39.24 -15.81
C GLY A 484 -9.29 -38.87 -16.31
N ALA A 485 -8.92 -39.31 -17.52
CA ALA A 485 -7.62 -38.96 -18.10
C ALA A 485 -7.46 -37.45 -18.32
N SER A 486 -8.51 -36.80 -18.82
CA SER A 486 -8.53 -35.34 -19.01
C SER A 486 -8.45 -34.62 -17.67
N PHE A 487 -9.22 -35.07 -16.68
CA PHE A 487 -9.20 -34.51 -15.32
C PHE A 487 -7.80 -34.60 -14.68
N LEU A 488 -7.09 -35.71 -14.87
CA LEU A 488 -5.70 -35.86 -14.38
C LEU A 488 -4.75 -34.85 -15.03
N VAL A 489 -4.82 -34.67 -16.35
CA VAL A 489 -3.99 -33.67 -17.06
C VAL A 489 -4.32 -32.26 -16.58
N ILE A 490 -5.59 -31.95 -16.35
CA ILE A 490 -6.01 -30.63 -15.87
C ILE A 490 -5.50 -30.37 -14.45
N LEU A 491 -5.76 -31.30 -13.53
CA LEU A 491 -5.52 -31.11 -12.10
C LEU A 491 -4.06 -31.27 -11.70
N PHE A 492 -3.35 -32.25 -12.27
CA PHE A 492 -1.98 -32.59 -11.84
C PHE A 492 -0.89 -32.04 -12.76
N LEU A 493 -1.23 -31.61 -13.98
CA LEU A 493 -0.25 -31.04 -14.91
C LEU A 493 -0.50 -29.56 -15.16
N TYR A 494 -1.65 -29.20 -15.72
CA TYR A 494 -1.88 -27.82 -16.19
C TYR A 494 -1.97 -26.79 -15.06
N TYR A 495 -2.91 -26.96 -14.12
CA TYR A 495 -3.12 -25.97 -13.06
C TYR A 495 -1.93 -25.80 -12.13
N PRO A 496 -1.21 -26.87 -11.72
CA PRO A 496 0.03 -26.72 -10.96
C PRO A 496 1.09 -25.94 -11.73
N LEU A 497 1.29 -26.19 -13.02
CA LEU A 497 2.23 -25.41 -13.86
C LEU A 497 1.84 -23.93 -13.93
N VAL A 498 0.56 -23.62 -14.09
CA VAL A 498 0.06 -22.23 -14.07
C VAL A 498 0.30 -21.59 -12.70
N ALA A 499 0.01 -22.29 -11.61
CA ALA A 499 0.21 -21.79 -10.25
C ALA A 499 1.70 -21.50 -9.98
N THR A 500 2.59 -22.43 -10.31
CA THR A 500 4.04 -22.23 -10.24
C THR A 500 4.48 -21.04 -11.09
N GLY A 501 3.98 -20.93 -12.32
CA GLY A 501 4.27 -19.79 -13.21
C GLY A 501 3.89 -18.43 -12.62
N ILE A 502 2.71 -18.33 -12.00
CA ILE A 502 2.26 -17.11 -11.31
C ILE A 502 3.19 -16.77 -10.15
N VAL A 503 3.53 -17.74 -9.29
CA VAL A 503 4.43 -17.53 -8.14
C VAL A 503 5.82 -17.07 -8.61
N LEU A 504 6.35 -17.66 -9.68
CA LEU A 504 7.64 -17.24 -10.26
C LEU A 504 7.58 -15.82 -10.86
N ALA A 505 6.46 -15.45 -11.46
CA ALA A 505 6.25 -14.11 -12.00
C ALA A 505 6.15 -13.06 -10.88
N GLU A 506 5.56 -13.40 -9.74
CA GLU A 506 5.42 -12.52 -8.57
C GLU A 506 6.75 -12.30 -7.83
N ASN A 507 7.58 -13.34 -7.69
CA ASN A 507 8.84 -13.30 -6.92
C ASN A 507 9.98 -12.50 -7.56
N SER A 508 9.70 -11.70 -8.59
CA SER A 508 10.65 -10.86 -9.32
C SER A 508 11.74 -11.57 -10.15
N VAL A 509 12.02 -12.85 -9.88
CA VAL A 509 13.13 -13.63 -10.46
C VAL A 509 13.01 -13.84 -11.97
N MET A 510 11.81 -14.16 -12.47
CA MET A 510 11.59 -14.49 -13.88
C MET A 510 10.83 -13.37 -14.61
N PRO A 511 11.12 -13.10 -15.90
CA PRO A 511 10.28 -12.23 -16.71
C PRO A 511 8.83 -12.73 -16.78
N VAL A 512 7.86 -11.80 -16.82
CA VAL A 512 6.43 -12.10 -16.70
C VAL A 512 5.92 -13.04 -17.81
N VAL A 513 6.34 -12.79 -19.06
CA VAL A 513 5.90 -13.53 -20.24
C VAL A 513 6.23 -15.04 -20.17
N PRO A 514 7.51 -15.49 -20.08
CA PRO A 514 7.81 -16.91 -20.04
C PRO A 514 7.23 -17.62 -18.81
N ALA A 515 7.15 -16.94 -17.66
CA ALA A 515 6.59 -17.50 -16.44
C ALA A 515 5.09 -17.85 -16.59
N ILE A 516 4.30 -16.95 -17.16
CA ILE A 516 2.84 -17.13 -17.28
C ILE A 516 2.44 -18.00 -18.46
N TRP A 517 3.20 -17.95 -19.55
CA TRP A 517 2.91 -18.71 -20.76
C TRP A 517 3.49 -20.13 -20.74
N GLY A 518 4.39 -20.43 -19.81
CA GLY A 518 5.11 -21.69 -19.72
C GLY A 518 4.18 -22.92 -19.75
N ALA A 519 3.09 -22.91 -18.99
CA ALA A 519 2.13 -24.02 -18.98
C ALA A 519 1.55 -24.27 -20.39
N ASN A 520 1.05 -23.23 -21.05
CA ASN A 520 0.48 -23.34 -22.40
C ASN A 520 1.52 -23.82 -23.42
N ILE A 521 2.77 -23.33 -23.34
CA ILE A 521 3.85 -23.73 -24.25
C ILE A 521 4.19 -25.21 -24.05
N ILE A 522 4.36 -25.65 -22.80
CA ILE A 522 4.65 -27.05 -22.47
C ILE A 522 3.54 -27.97 -22.99
N LEU A 523 2.28 -27.61 -22.73
CA LEU A 523 1.13 -28.39 -23.23
C LEU A 523 1.06 -28.36 -24.76
N PHE A 524 1.28 -27.21 -25.40
CA PHE A 524 1.27 -27.09 -26.85
C PHE A 524 2.33 -27.99 -27.50
N VAL A 525 3.57 -27.95 -26.99
CA VAL A 525 4.68 -28.79 -27.48
C VAL A 525 4.39 -30.27 -27.23
N GLY A 526 3.90 -30.62 -26.04
CA GLY A 526 3.49 -31.98 -25.71
C GLY A 526 2.38 -32.49 -26.64
N GLY A 527 1.36 -31.66 -26.89
CA GLY A 527 0.28 -31.93 -27.83
C GLY A 527 0.80 -32.19 -29.23
N MET A 528 1.64 -31.30 -29.77
CA MET A 528 2.28 -31.45 -31.08
C MET A 528 3.13 -32.72 -31.19
N PHE A 529 3.87 -33.09 -30.14
CA PHE A 529 4.66 -34.31 -30.10
C PHE A 529 3.79 -35.58 -30.18
N ILE A 530 2.72 -35.64 -29.38
CA ILE A 530 1.76 -36.75 -29.40
C ILE A 530 1.07 -36.83 -30.76
N PHE A 531 0.72 -35.67 -31.32
CA PHE A 531 0.11 -35.54 -32.64
C PHE A 531 1.02 -36.09 -33.73
N ARG A 532 2.30 -35.68 -33.79
CA ARG A 532 3.27 -36.17 -34.78
C ARG A 532 3.41 -37.69 -34.74
N LYS A 533 3.49 -38.29 -33.55
CA LYS A 533 3.58 -39.75 -33.39
C LYS A 533 2.38 -40.49 -33.99
N LEU A 534 1.20 -39.84 -33.99
CA LEU A 534 -0.04 -40.40 -34.51
C LEU A 534 -0.09 -40.44 -36.06
N TYR A 535 0.69 -39.60 -36.74
CA TYR A 535 0.77 -39.55 -38.21
C TYR A 535 1.89 -40.41 -38.78
N THR A 536 2.91 -40.72 -37.97
CA THR A 536 4.04 -41.57 -38.37
C THR A 536 3.80 -43.07 -38.15
N THR A 537 2.68 -43.43 -37.49
CA THR A 537 2.23 -44.81 -37.30
C THR A 537 1.03 -45.04 -38.18
#